data_AF-A0AAV5DM24-F1
#
_entry.id   AF-A0AAV5DM24-F1
#
_cell.length_a   1.000
_cell.length_b   1.000
_cell.length_c   1.000
_cell.angle_alpha   90.00
_cell.angle_beta   90.00
_cell.angle_gamma   90.00
#
_symmetry.space_group_name_H-M   'P 1'
#
loop_
_entity.id
_entity.type
_entity.pdbx_description
1 polymer ?
#
loop_
_entity_poly.entity_id
_entity_poly.type
_entity_poly.pdbx_seq_one_letter_code
_entity_poly.pdbx_strand_id
1 'polypeptide(L)'
;MASTKSSRVLSPRDMDGHGTHVASTAAGAKVLDVGLYTFSQGTASGTAPKARIAMYKACDTDGCWGADIAAAVETAIKDGVDIISMSLAGLELDKPFYDDVVAVSTFGAERKGIFVAMAAGNYGPSPGVANAAPWMTTVGAGTMDRLFPVNLTLGNGVVLEGQSLYIMQANNTDMMELVYSYCFTESGNWTREKVKGKIMVCMDDGSSPDMYGFLLQKAGGAGIVVVENKEWYRDSTSASPFTLPGLTLGFDSGERLRAYMASETNPVASFSFISKTIIQQNQAPMVAGFSSRGPNPAVAELLKPDIIAPGVNILAGWSRDAPLYDGRRVDYNIISGTSVACPHVAGIAALIKKRHKNWTPAMIRSALMTTARTLNNRNRDILDNGVTNASIMVATPLAAGAGHVRPDLALDPGLVYDAGESDYIDFMCTLNYTSKQLRLLVPNFVKCTRTLPGGPANLNYPSFAVVFDNRTNVRTLTRTATLVSEKAETYNVAAVAPERVNVAITPTILEFTKPNEKKSYTVEFRSLAGGNVTAGWDFGHISWESKEHLVRSPVAFQWKN
;
A
#
# COMPACT_ATOMS: atom_id res chain seq x y z
N MET A 1 -20.81 19.53 -17.24
CA MET A 1 -21.11 18.28 -17.97
C MET A 1 -21.01 18.54 -19.47
N ALA A 2 -19.93 18.08 -20.09
CA ALA A 2 -19.89 17.76 -21.51
C ALA A 2 -19.36 16.33 -21.57
N SER A 3 -20.27 15.37 -21.68
CA SER A 3 -19.96 13.96 -21.89
C SER A 3 -19.31 13.83 -23.26
N THR A 4 -17.98 13.86 -23.32
CA THR A 4 -17.29 13.12 -24.37
C THR A 4 -17.58 11.66 -24.08
N LYS A 5 -18.55 11.09 -24.80
CA LYS A 5 -18.69 9.64 -24.92
C LYS A 5 -17.33 9.08 -25.32
N SER A 6 -16.54 8.63 -24.35
CA SER A 6 -15.43 7.74 -24.62
C SER A 6 -16.10 6.47 -25.14
N SER A 7 -16.06 6.27 -26.45
CA SER A 7 -16.53 5.03 -27.06
C SER A 7 -15.72 3.90 -26.43
N ARG A 8 -16.39 3.02 -25.67
CA ARG A 8 -15.78 1.83 -25.09
C ARG A 8 -14.92 1.14 -26.15
N VAL A 9 -13.60 1.20 -25.99
CA VAL A 9 -12.69 0.50 -26.91
C VAL A 9 -12.72 -0.97 -26.50
N LEU A 10 -13.41 -1.79 -27.29
CA LEU A 10 -13.49 -3.25 -27.12
C LEU A 10 -12.16 -3.90 -27.50
N SER A 11 -11.13 -3.62 -26.71
CA SER A 11 -9.78 -4.17 -26.87
C SER A 11 -9.02 -4.12 -25.54
N PRO A 12 -7.91 -4.89 -25.40
CA PRO A 12 -7.05 -4.80 -24.23
C PRO A 12 -6.22 -3.50 -24.17
N ARG A 13 -6.36 -2.59 -25.14
CA ARG A 13 -5.67 -1.30 -25.15
C ARG A 13 -6.05 -0.46 -23.93
N ASP A 14 -5.02 0.10 -23.30
CA ASP A 14 -5.15 0.97 -22.14
C ASP A 14 -5.45 2.41 -22.57
N MET A 15 -6.63 2.89 -22.18
CA MET A 15 -7.13 4.25 -22.47
C MET A 15 -7.16 5.14 -21.22
N ASP A 16 -6.73 4.60 -20.07
CA ASP A 16 -6.72 5.27 -18.77
C ASP A 16 -5.27 5.57 -18.31
N GLY A 17 -4.33 4.68 -18.63
CA GLY A 17 -2.91 4.80 -18.33
C GLY A 17 -2.49 4.01 -17.08
N HIS A 18 -3.41 3.74 -16.14
CA HIS A 18 -3.12 2.99 -14.92
C HIS A 18 -2.55 1.59 -15.20
N GLY A 19 -3.15 0.86 -16.14
CA GLY A 19 -2.71 -0.49 -16.53
C GLY A 19 -1.27 -0.50 -17.06
N THR A 20 -0.92 0.48 -17.90
CA THR A 20 0.45 0.67 -18.42
C THR A 20 1.44 1.01 -17.31
N HIS A 21 1.03 1.85 -16.36
CA HIS A 21 1.85 2.27 -15.23
C HIS A 21 2.19 1.10 -14.30
N VAL A 22 1.19 0.33 -13.89
CA VAL A 22 1.40 -0.81 -12.98
C VAL A 22 2.16 -1.96 -13.67
N ALA A 23 1.89 -2.23 -14.94
CA ALA A 23 2.59 -3.26 -15.70
C ALA A 23 4.08 -2.93 -15.90
N SER A 24 4.39 -1.68 -16.23
CA SER A 24 5.77 -1.23 -16.38
C SER A 24 6.51 -1.12 -15.05
N THR A 25 5.82 -0.85 -13.93
CA THR A 25 6.40 -0.92 -12.58
C THR A 25 6.79 -2.35 -12.19
N ALA A 26 5.96 -3.34 -12.52
CA ALA A 26 6.24 -4.74 -12.21
C ALA A 26 7.37 -5.32 -13.07
N ALA A 27 7.28 -5.15 -14.40
CA ALA A 27 8.13 -5.86 -15.35
C ALA A 27 8.50 -5.05 -16.60
N GLY A 28 8.43 -3.72 -16.55
CA GLY A 28 8.87 -2.85 -17.63
C GLY A 28 10.33 -3.09 -18.00
N ALA A 29 10.63 -3.09 -19.29
CA ALA A 29 12.01 -3.18 -19.77
C ALA A 29 12.83 -1.98 -19.30
N LYS A 30 14.17 -2.13 -19.31
CA LYS A 30 15.08 -1.02 -19.04
C LYS A 30 14.99 0.00 -20.18
N VAL A 31 14.61 1.23 -19.88
CA VAL A 31 14.55 2.35 -20.84
C VAL A 31 15.39 3.50 -20.29
N LEU A 32 16.37 3.93 -21.08
CA LEU A 32 17.31 5.00 -20.73
C LEU A 32 16.68 6.37 -20.97
N ASP A 33 17.16 7.37 -20.24
CA ASP A 33 16.89 8.80 -20.47
C ASP A 33 15.39 9.14 -20.49
N VAL A 34 14.67 8.62 -19.50
CA VAL A 34 13.24 8.87 -19.31
C VAL A 34 12.96 9.63 -18.03
N GLY A 35 11.81 10.28 -18.01
CA GLY A 35 11.28 10.99 -16.85
C GLY A 35 9.97 11.69 -17.24
N LEU A 36 9.36 12.35 -16.26
CA LEU A 36 8.24 13.24 -16.52
C LEU A 36 8.80 14.66 -16.66
N TYR A 37 9.05 15.07 -17.90
CA TYR A 37 9.67 16.35 -18.24
C TYR A 37 11.08 16.52 -17.64
N THR A 38 11.31 17.31 -16.59
CA THR A 38 12.60 17.43 -15.90
C THR A 38 12.67 16.57 -14.64
N PHE A 39 11.56 15.90 -14.27
CA PHE A 39 11.45 15.15 -13.02
C PHE A 39 11.72 13.65 -13.23
N SER A 40 12.37 13.06 -12.23
CA SER A 40 12.77 11.65 -12.16
C SER A 40 13.57 11.19 -13.37
N GLN A 41 14.40 12.09 -13.91
CA GLN A 41 15.27 11.79 -15.04
C GLN A 41 16.25 10.66 -14.72
N GLY A 42 16.31 9.66 -15.59
CA GLY A 42 17.22 8.56 -15.46
C GLY A 42 16.78 7.34 -16.25
N THR A 43 17.09 6.16 -15.74
CA THR A 43 16.66 4.90 -16.34
C THR A 43 15.43 4.36 -15.61
N ALA A 44 14.33 4.19 -16.33
CA ALA A 44 13.21 3.41 -15.82
C ALA A 44 13.45 1.91 -16.05
N SER A 45 13.08 1.10 -15.07
CA SER A 45 13.07 -0.35 -15.16
C SER A 45 12.00 -0.86 -14.21
N GLY A 46 11.22 -1.84 -14.67
CA GLY A 46 10.36 -2.59 -13.77
C GLY A 46 11.19 -3.36 -12.76
N THR A 47 10.52 -3.82 -11.71
CA THR A 47 11.16 -4.58 -10.62
C THR A 47 11.72 -5.91 -11.12
N ALA A 48 11.05 -6.56 -12.07
CA ALA A 48 11.51 -7.76 -12.77
C ALA A 48 11.54 -7.54 -14.30
N PRO A 49 12.52 -6.80 -14.84
CA PRO A 49 12.49 -6.27 -16.22
C PRO A 49 12.61 -7.33 -17.32
N LYS A 50 12.88 -8.59 -16.96
CA LYS A 50 12.94 -9.74 -17.88
C LYS A 50 11.74 -10.68 -17.74
N ALA A 51 10.81 -10.40 -16.83
CA ALA A 51 9.57 -11.15 -16.72
C ALA A 51 8.68 -10.87 -17.94
N ARG A 52 7.83 -11.84 -18.30
CA ARG A 52 6.83 -11.65 -19.35
C ARG A 52 5.58 -11.00 -18.73
N ILE A 53 4.88 -10.19 -19.52
CA ILE A 53 3.63 -9.56 -19.11
C ILE A 53 2.51 -10.19 -19.93
N ALA A 54 1.47 -10.66 -19.26
CA ALA A 54 0.18 -11.02 -19.85
C ALA A 54 -0.87 -10.05 -19.29
N MET A 55 -1.55 -9.31 -20.16
CA MET A 55 -2.49 -8.27 -19.77
C MET A 55 -3.94 -8.75 -19.88
N TYR A 56 -4.68 -8.67 -18.77
CA TYR A 56 -6.10 -8.96 -18.69
C TYR A 56 -6.84 -7.71 -18.23
N LYS A 57 -7.50 -7.02 -19.17
CA LYS A 57 -8.22 -5.78 -18.90
C LYS A 57 -9.61 -6.11 -18.32
N ALA A 58 -9.78 -5.88 -17.03
CA ALA A 58 -11.03 -6.09 -16.28
C ALA A 58 -11.69 -4.78 -15.79
N CYS A 59 -11.14 -3.64 -16.19
CA CYS A 59 -11.65 -2.32 -15.86
C CYS A 59 -11.88 -1.53 -17.15
N ASP A 60 -12.95 -0.77 -17.19
CA ASP A 60 -13.21 0.23 -18.23
C ASP A 60 -13.72 1.54 -17.61
N THR A 61 -14.29 2.41 -18.45
CA THR A 61 -14.79 3.73 -18.03
C THR A 61 -15.93 3.64 -17.03
N ASP A 62 -16.64 2.51 -16.96
CA ASP A 62 -17.77 2.31 -16.06
C ASP A 62 -17.32 1.67 -14.73
N GLY A 63 -16.04 1.31 -14.61
CA GLY A 63 -15.42 0.78 -13.41
C GLY A 63 -14.81 -0.62 -13.59
N CYS A 64 -14.55 -1.27 -12.46
CA CYS A 64 -13.98 -2.61 -12.39
C CYS A 64 -14.99 -3.56 -11.76
N TRP A 65 -15.73 -4.31 -12.57
CA TRP A 65 -16.77 -5.21 -12.07
C TRP A 65 -16.17 -6.51 -11.56
N GLY A 66 -16.64 -7.00 -10.40
CA GLY A 66 -16.13 -8.23 -9.79
C GLY A 66 -16.21 -9.46 -10.72
N ALA A 67 -17.26 -9.55 -11.55
CA ALA A 67 -17.40 -10.61 -12.54
C ALA A 67 -16.31 -10.57 -13.62
N ASP A 68 -15.97 -9.38 -14.13
CA ASP A 68 -14.91 -9.20 -15.13
C ASP A 68 -13.52 -9.48 -14.52
N ILE A 69 -13.31 -9.07 -13.27
CA ILE A 69 -12.08 -9.40 -12.52
C ILE A 69 -11.94 -10.91 -12.35
N ALA A 70 -13.01 -11.59 -11.94
CA ALA A 70 -12.99 -13.04 -11.77
C ALA A 70 -12.73 -13.77 -13.09
N ALA A 71 -13.37 -13.35 -14.18
CA ALA A 71 -13.12 -13.90 -15.52
C ALA A 71 -11.66 -13.68 -15.98
N ALA A 72 -11.07 -12.52 -15.69
CA ALA A 72 -9.67 -12.24 -15.95
C ALA A 72 -8.73 -13.15 -15.15
N VAL A 73 -9.00 -13.35 -13.86
CA VAL A 73 -8.21 -14.28 -13.01
C VAL A 73 -8.32 -15.72 -13.51
N GLU A 74 -9.52 -16.19 -13.84
CA GLU A 74 -9.72 -17.54 -14.39
C GLU A 74 -8.98 -17.75 -15.71
N THR A 75 -8.97 -16.73 -16.57
CA THR A 75 -8.24 -16.77 -17.84
C THR A 75 -6.74 -16.79 -17.60
N ALA A 76 -6.22 -15.96 -16.69
CA ALA A 76 -4.81 -15.96 -16.30
C ALA A 76 -4.37 -17.32 -15.73
N ILE A 77 -5.20 -17.95 -14.91
CA ILE A 77 -4.96 -19.31 -14.41
C ILE A 77 -4.86 -20.32 -15.57
N LYS A 78 -5.79 -20.27 -16.53
CA LYS A 78 -5.80 -21.18 -17.71
C LYS A 78 -4.57 -20.98 -18.59
N ASP A 79 -4.11 -19.74 -18.75
CA ASP A 79 -2.92 -19.39 -19.52
C ASP A 79 -1.61 -19.78 -18.82
N GLY A 80 -1.67 -20.14 -17.53
CA GLY A 80 -0.53 -20.63 -16.77
C GLY A 80 0.42 -19.54 -16.29
N VAL A 81 -0.10 -18.36 -15.90
CA VAL A 81 0.73 -17.30 -15.31
C VAL A 81 1.36 -17.74 -13.99
N ASP A 82 2.56 -17.22 -13.67
CA ASP A 82 3.24 -17.51 -12.40
C ASP A 82 2.75 -16.61 -11.24
N ILE A 83 2.46 -15.35 -11.55
CA ILE A 83 2.19 -14.26 -10.63
C ILE A 83 1.04 -13.41 -11.17
N ILE A 84 0.08 -13.04 -10.32
CA ILE A 84 -0.97 -12.07 -10.61
C ILE A 84 -0.70 -10.80 -9.79
N SER A 85 -0.66 -9.65 -10.46
CA SER A 85 -0.56 -8.32 -9.85
C SER A 85 -1.88 -7.59 -10.06
N MET A 86 -2.67 -7.42 -9.01
CA MET A 86 -3.96 -6.75 -9.09
C MET A 86 -3.95 -5.46 -8.27
N SER A 87 -3.94 -4.34 -8.98
CA SER A 87 -3.81 -3.00 -8.41
C SER A 87 -5.19 -2.36 -8.18
N LEU A 88 -6.12 -3.17 -7.66
CA LEU A 88 -7.53 -2.86 -7.44
C LEU A 88 -7.88 -3.10 -5.97
N ALA A 89 -8.81 -2.31 -5.43
CA ALA A 89 -9.34 -2.47 -4.08
C ALA A 89 -10.83 -2.13 -4.08
N GLY A 90 -11.64 -2.99 -3.45
CA GLY A 90 -13.08 -2.77 -3.27
C GLY A 90 -13.39 -1.86 -2.07
N LEU A 91 -14.62 -1.36 -2.03
CA LEU A 91 -15.16 -0.56 -0.92
C LEU A 91 -15.93 -1.38 0.12
N GLU A 92 -16.36 -2.59 -0.25
CA GLU A 92 -17.06 -3.51 0.65
C GLU A 92 -16.03 -4.35 1.40
N LEU A 93 -15.63 -3.87 2.58
CA LEU A 93 -14.46 -4.39 3.27
C LEU A 93 -14.76 -5.65 4.09
N ASP A 94 -15.96 -5.79 4.65
CA ASP A 94 -16.35 -6.83 5.63
C ASP A 94 -17.04 -8.06 5.03
N LYS A 95 -17.03 -8.22 3.70
CA LYS A 95 -17.65 -9.36 3.04
C LYS A 95 -17.02 -10.70 3.46
N PRO A 96 -17.82 -11.72 3.80
CA PRO A 96 -17.33 -13.09 3.92
C PRO A 96 -16.66 -13.55 2.62
N PHE A 97 -15.60 -14.35 2.72
CA PHE A 97 -14.78 -14.72 1.55
C PHE A 97 -15.54 -15.51 0.48
N TYR A 98 -16.65 -16.17 0.82
CA TYR A 98 -17.49 -16.88 -0.15
C TYR A 98 -18.38 -15.94 -0.98
N ASP A 99 -18.60 -14.70 -0.52
CA ASP A 99 -19.43 -13.68 -1.17
C ASP A 99 -18.59 -12.58 -1.84
N ASP A 100 -17.27 -12.60 -1.63
CA ASP A 100 -16.31 -11.80 -2.36
C ASP A 100 -15.80 -12.61 -3.57
N VAL A 101 -16.26 -12.25 -4.77
CA VAL A 101 -15.89 -12.91 -6.03
C VAL A 101 -14.40 -12.78 -6.35
N VAL A 102 -13.73 -11.72 -5.88
CA VAL A 102 -12.28 -11.54 -6.02
C VAL A 102 -11.57 -12.50 -5.06
N ALA A 103 -12.05 -12.67 -3.83
CA ALA A 103 -11.53 -13.69 -2.91
C ALA A 103 -11.70 -15.11 -3.46
N VAL A 104 -12.88 -15.44 -4.00
CA VAL A 104 -13.16 -16.74 -4.62
C VAL A 104 -12.20 -17.03 -5.79
N SER A 105 -12.09 -16.12 -6.75
CA SER A 105 -11.28 -16.32 -7.96
C SER A 105 -9.77 -16.38 -7.64
N THR A 106 -9.28 -15.53 -6.73
CA THR A 106 -7.87 -15.56 -6.29
C THR A 106 -7.54 -16.79 -5.44
N PHE A 107 -8.50 -17.39 -4.74
CA PHE A 107 -8.28 -18.70 -4.12
C PHE A 107 -8.09 -19.79 -5.18
N GLY A 108 -8.80 -19.69 -6.31
CA GLY A 108 -8.55 -20.51 -7.48
C GLY A 108 -7.10 -20.41 -7.98
N ALA A 109 -6.50 -19.21 -7.96
CA ALA A 109 -5.10 -18.98 -8.32
C ALA A 109 -4.13 -19.62 -7.30
N GLU A 110 -4.39 -19.44 -6.00
CA GLU A 110 -3.60 -20.05 -4.92
C GLU A 110 -3.53 -21.58 -5.05
N ARG A 111 -4.68 -22.21 -5.32
CA ARG A 111 -4.79 -23.67 -5.51
C ARG A 111 -4.02 -24.19 -6.73
N LYS A 112 -3.66 -23.30 -7.65
CA LYS A 112 -2.80 -23.58 -8.81
C LYS A 112 -1.35 -23.16 -8.59
N GLY A 113 -0.99 -22.71 -7.39
CA GLY A 113 0.37 -22.31 -7.03
C GLY A 113 0.78 -20.95 -7.61
N ILE A 114 -0.20 -20.11 -7.95
CA ILE A 114 -0.02 -18.78 -8.54
C ILE A 114 -0.08 -17.74 -7.42
N PHE A 115 0.98 -16.94 -7.27
CA PHE A 115 1.03 -15.91 -6.24
C PHE A 115 0.21 -14.69 -6.65
N VAL A 116 -0.54 -14.11 -5.70
CA VAL A 116 -1.39 -12.94 -5.93
C VAL A 116 -0.94 -11.76 -5.04
N ALA A 117 -0.51 -10.66 -5.67
CA ALA A 117 -0.33 -9.37 -5.02
C ALA A 117 -1.57 -8.50 -5.22
N MET A 118 -2.06 -7.90 -4.13
CA MET A 118 -3.25 -7.05 -4.10
C MET A 118 -2.93 -5.70 -3.44
N ALA A 119 -3.45 -4.61 -3.99
CA ALA A 119 -3.35 -3.30 -3.33
C ALA A 119 -4.20 -3.26 -2.05
N ALA A 120 -3.73 -2.62 -0.97
CA ALA A 120 -4.48 -2.53 0.29
C ALA A 120 -5.69 -1.58 0.23
N GLY A 121 -5.69 -0.62 -0.71
CA GLY A 121 -6.68 0.46 -0.80
C GLY A 121 -6.10 1.82 -0.44
N ASN A 122 -6.76 2.90 -0.88
CA ASN A 122 -6.33 4.29 -0.68
C ASN A 122 -7.30 5.08 0.20
N TYR A 123 -7.95 4.38 1.16
CA TYR A 123 -8.99 4.94 2.04
C TYR A 123 -8.51 5.16 3.47
N GLY A 124 -7.19 5.12 3.67
CA GLY A 124 -6.57 5.45 4.94
C GLY A 124 -6.83 6.90 5.37
N PRO A 125 -6.66 7.19 6.66
CA PRO A 125 -6.11 6.31 7.68
C PRO A 125 -7.15 5.50 8.45
N SER A 126 -8.42 5.68 8.09
CA SER A 126 -9.53 4.99 8.74
C SER A 126 -9.28 3.48 8.78
N PRO A 127 -9.62 2.80 9.88
CA PRO A 127 -9.49 1.35 9.98
C PRO A 127 -10.32 0.65 8.90
N GLY A 128 -9.78 -0.41 8.33
CA GLY A 128 -10.42 -1.19 7.27
C GLY A 128 -9.52 -1.30 6.03
N VAL A 129 -9.05 -2.51 5.79
CA VAL A 129 -8.19 -2.84 4.64
C VAL A 129 -8.97 -3.71 3.66
N ALA A 130 -8.85 -3.40 2.37
CA ALA A 130 -9.43 -4.23 1.31
C ALA A 130 -8.55 -5.45 1.04
N ASN A 131 -9.07 -6.41 0.27
CA ASN A 131 -8.31 -7.58 -0.20
C ASN A 131 -7.66 -8.36 0.95
N ALA A 132 -8.47 -8.69 1.95
CA ALA A 132 -8.01 -9.20 3.24
C ALA A 132 -7.99 -10.74 3.34
N ALA A 133 -8.24 -11.47 2.26
CA ALA A 133 -8.20 -12.93 2.26
C ALA A 133 -6.78 -13.46 2.55
N PRO A 134 -6.62 -14.58 3.28
CA PRO A 134 -5.30 -15.08 3.69
C PRO A 134 -4.42 -15.52 2.53
N TRP A 135 -4.98 -15.97 1.41
CA TRP A 135 -4.21 -16.36 0.23
C TRP A 135 -3.73 -15.16 -0.61
N MET A 136 -4.20 -13.94 -0.33
CA MET A 136 -3.71 -12.72 -0.97
C MET A 136 -2.48 -12.18 -0.23
N THR A 137 -1.54 -11.58 -0.97
CA THR A 137 -0.51 -10.70 -0.40
C THR A 137 -0.94 -9.24 -0.56
N THR A 138 -1.37 -8.62 0.53
CA THR A 138 -1.99 -7.28 0.58
C THR A 138 -0.93 -6.22 0.84
N VAL A 139 -0.79 -5.26 -0.07
CA VAL A 139 0.34 -4.33 -0.14
C VAL A 139 -0.10 -2.90 0.16
N GLY A 140 0.42 -2.33 1.25
CA GLY A 140 0.28 -0.91 1.57
C GLY A 140 1.34 -0.04 0.87
N ALA A 141 1.16 1.28 0.93
CA ALA A 141 2.02 2.25 0.25
C ALA A 141 2.96 2.95 1.23
N GLY A 142 4.25 2.93 0.92
CA GLY A 142 5.29 3.71 1.61
C GLY A 142 5.85 4.84 0.74
N THR A 143 6.34 5.89 1.38
CA THR A 143 7.11 6.96 0.73
C THR A 143 8.50 6.47 0.32
N MET A 144 9.14 7.25 -0.55
CA MET A 144 10.55 7.12 -0.89
C MET A 144 11.32 8.38 -0.51
N ASP A 145 12.64 8.33 -0.59
CA ASP A 145 13.54 9.43 -0.24
C ASP A 145 13.60 10.55 -1.30
N ARG A 146 12.76 10.44 -2.34
CA ARG A 146 12.62 11.37 -3.46
C ARG A 146 11.54 12.44 -3.22
N LEU A 147 11.85 13.68 -3.59
CA LEU A 147 10.95 14.84 -3.54
C LEU A 147 10.99 15.66 -4.84
N PHE A 148 9.93 16.44 -5.05
CA PHE A 148 9.83 17.47 -6.09
C PHE A 148 9.50 18.84 -5.48
N PRO A 149 10.46 19.44 -4.76
CA PRO A 149 10.19 20.57 -3.87
C PRO A 149 9.88 21.87 -4.59
N VAL A 150 8.96 22.63 -4.01
CA VAL A 150 8.64 24.02 -4.34
C VAL A 150 8.45 24.79 -3.05
N ASN A 151 8.99 26.01 -3.02
CA ASN A 151 8.83 26.90 -1.88
C ASN A 151 7.73 27.93 -2.16
N LEU A 152 6.84 28.12 -1.20
CA LEU A 152 5.87 29.21 -1.15
C LEU A 152 6.36 30.23 -0.13
N THR A 153 6.81 31.39 -0.61
CA THR A 153 7.22 32.49 0.28
C THR A 153 6.03 33.41 0.51
N LEU A 154 5.59 33.54 1.76
CA LEU A 154 4.48 34.39 2.18
C LEU A 154 4.96 35.85 2.32
N GLY A 155 4.03 36.81 2.26
CA GLY A 155 4.35 38.24 2.40
C GLY A 155 5.03 38.63 3.72
N ASN A 156 4.88 37.81 4.76
CA ASN A 156 5.58 37.99 6.05
C ASN A 156 6.98 37.33 6.09
N GLY A 157 7.46 36.78 4.98
CA GLY A 157 8.78 36.15 4.85
C GLY A 157 8.85 34.68 5.26
N VAL A 158 7.76 34.10 5.79
CA VAL A 158 7.70 32.67 6.08
C VAL A 158 7.75 31.87 4.78
N VAL A 159 8.55 30.81 4.75
CA VAL A 159 8.65 29.89 3.62
C VAL A 159 7.98 28.57 3.99
N LEU A 160 7.05 28.13 3.15
CA LEU A 160 6.40 26.83 3.25
C LEU A 160 6.90 25.92 2.12
N GLU A 161 7.25 24.69 2.45
CA GLU A 161 7.74 23.71 1.49
C GLU A 161 6.60 22.78 1.05
N GLY A 162 6.45 22.58 -0.25
CA GLY A 162 5.48 21.68 -0.86
C GLY A 162 6.05 20.90 -2.03
N GLN A 163 5.19 20.20 -2.76
CA GLN A 163 5.59 19.41 -3.92
C GLN A 163 4.86 19.79 -5.20
N SER A 164 5.54 19.74 -6.34
CA SER A 164 4.96 20.05 -7.65
C SER A 164 5.67 19.34 -8.79
N LEU A 165 4.92 19.06 -9.86
CA LEU A 165 5.44 18.62 -11.15
C LEU A 165 5.19 19.69 -12.24
N TYR A 166 5.10 20.96 -11.85
CA TYR A 166 4.98 22.09 -12.76
C TYR A 166 6.29 22.33 -13.53
N ILE A 167 6.18 22.64 -14.82
CA ILE A 167 7.32 22.70 -15.76
C ILE A 167 7.41 24.01 -16.56
N MET A 168 6.44 24.93 -16.43
CA MET A 168 6.42 26.09 -17.31
C MET A 168 7.18 27.30 -16.73
N GLN A 169 8.30 27.62 -17.38
CA GLN A 169 9.04 28.90 -17.53
C GLN A 169 9.33 29.85 -16.35
N ALA A 170 8.67 29.76 -15.20
CA ALA A 170 8.94 30.63 -14.05
C ALA A 170 9.68 29.85 -12.96
N ASN A 171 10.99 30.10 -12.81
CA ASN A 171 11.72 29.64 -11.62
C ASN A 171 11.21 30.36 -10.37
N ASN A 172 10.77 31.60 -10.52
CA ASN A 172 10.14 32.40 -9.46
C ASN A 172 8.93 33.13 -10.04
N THR A 173 7.93 33.40 -9.20
CA THR A 173 6.83 34.30 -9.52
C THR A 173 6.94 35.58 -8.71
N ASP A 174 6.25 36.64 -9.16
CA ASP A 174 6.03 37.82 -8.32
C ASP A 174 5.13 37.48 -7.11
N MET A 175 5.10 38.37 -6.12
CA MET A 175 4.14 38.29 -5.02
C MET A 175 2.73 38.57 -5.56
N MET A 176 1.82 37.63 -5.32
CA MET A 176 0.44 37.67 -5.81
C MET A 176 -0.52 37.46 -4.65
N GLU A 177 -1.69 38.08 -4.72
CA GLU A 177 -2.75 37.95 -3.72
C GLU A 177 -3.21 36.49 -3.58
N LEU A 178 -3.31 36.01 -2.35
CA LEU A 178 -3.86 34.71 -1.99
C LEU A 178 -5.38 34.82 -1.80
N VAL A 179 -6.15 33.96 -2.47
CA VAL A 179 -7.60 33.90 -2.33
C VAL A 179 -8.04 32.51 -1.94
N TYR A 180 -8.76 32.42 -0.83
CA TYR A 180 -9.36 31.16 -0.37
C TYR A 180 -10.46 30.69 -1.33
N SER A 181 -10.52 29.38 -1.59
CA SER A 181 -11.63 28.75 -2.31
C SER A 181 -11.85 27.30 -1.88
N TYR A 182 -13.12 26.90 -1.84
CA TYR A 182 -13.51 25.50 -1.74
C TYR A 182 -13.59 24.90 -3.16
N CYS A 183 -12.43 24.54 -3.71
CA CYS A 183 -12.23 24.14 -5.10
C CYS A 183 -13.11 22.95 -5.54
N PHE A 184 -13.43 22.01 -4.66
CA PHE A 184 -14.32 20.89 -4.98
C PHE A 184 -15.71 21.34 -5.46
N THR A 185 -16.28 22.38 -4.85
CA THR A 185 -17.61 22.91 -5.25
C THR A 185 -17.53 24.19 -6.08
N GLU A 186 -16.46 24.96 -5.97
CA GLU A 186 -16.34 26.29 -6.59
C GLU A 186 -15.56 26.30 -7.90
N SER A 187 -14.73 25.30 -8.20
CA SER A 187 -13.83 25.32 -9.37
C SER A 187 -14.55 25.46 -10.71
N GLY A 188 -15.80 25.00 -10.79
CA GLY A 188 -16.66 25.19 -11.97
C GLY A 188 -17.24 26.60 -12.14
N ASN A 189 -17.19 27.44 -11.10
CA ASN A 189 -17.85 28.75 -11.04
C ASN A 189 -16.86 29.92 -10.88
N TRP A 190 -15.56 29.69 -11.05
CA TRP A 190 -14.56 30.75 -10.96
C TRP A 190 -14.72 31.79 -12.06
N THR A 191 -15.06 33.02 -11.67
CA THR A 191 -15.14 34.17 -12.56
C THR A 191 -13.76 34.79 -12.76
N ARG A 192 -13.54 35.41 -13.92
CA ARG A 192 -12.28 36.11 -14.23
C ARG A 192 -11.92 37.16 -13.19
N GLU A 193 -12.90 37.87 -12.63
CA GLU A 193 -12.69 38.87 -11.58
C GLU A 193 -12.14 38.26 -10.29
N LYS A 194 -12.63 37.08 -9.89
CA LYS A 194 -12.17 36.39 -8.68
C LYS A 194 -10.73 35.87 -8.82
N VAL A 195 -10.31 35.44 -10.01
CA VAL A 195 -9.05 34.69 -10.18
C VAL A 195 -7.92 35.45 -10.84
N LYS A 196 -8.20 36.48 -11.66
CA LYS A 196 -7.19 37.12 -12.50
C LYS A 196 -6.06 37.73 -11.66
N GLY A 197 -4.83 37.27 -11.89
CA GLY A 197 -3.64 37.75 -11.19
C GLY A 197 -3.48 37.25 -9.75
N LYS A 198 -4.31 36.28 -9.33
CA LYS A 198 -4.33 35.77 -7.95
C LYS A 198 -3.90 34.31 -7.87
N ILE A 199 -3.45 33.92 -6.68
CA ILE A 199 -3.18 32.54 -6.31
C ILE A 199 -4.41 32.00 -5.57
N MET A 200 -5.03 30.95 -6.10
CA MET A 200 -6.13 30.28 -5.42
C MET A 200 -5.59 29.28 -4.40
N VAL A 201 -6.05 29.36 -3.16
CA VAL A 201 -5.72 28.41 -2.10
C VAL A 201 -6.91 27.48 -1.91
N CYS A 202 -6.77 26.25 -2.41
CA CYS A 202 -7.75 25.18 -2.27
C CYS A 202 -7.58 24.49 -0.93
N MET A 203 -8.56 24.66 -0.04
CA MET A 203 -8.62 23.98 1.24
C MET A 203 -9.87 23.09 1.29
N ASP A 204 -9.85 21.97 0.59
CA ASP A 204 -10.96 21.00 0.56
C ASP A 204 -10.46 19.55 0.46
N ASP A 205 -11.40 18.61 0.53
CA ASP A 205 -11.18 17.17 0.56
C ASP A 205 -11.24 16.51 -0.83
N GLY A 206 -11.23 17.31 -1.90
CA GLY A 206 -11.33 16.83 -3.26
C GLY A 206 -9.99 16.36 -3.85
N SER A 207 -10.06 15.33 -4.68
CA SER A 207 -8.92 14.47 -5.05
C SER A 207 -8.30 14.74 -6.43
N SER A 208 -8.32 15.98 -6.94
CA SER A 208 -7.79 16.27 -8.29
C SER A 208 -7.09 17.64 -8.42
N PRO A 209 -5.89 17.80 -7.82
CA PRO A 209 -5.15 19.06 -7.86
C PRO A 209 -4.83 19.54 -9.28
N ASP A 210 -4.50 18.63 -10.19
CA ASP A 210 -4.20 18.90 -11.60
C ASP A 210 -5.43 19.43 -12.36
N MET A 211 -6.61 18.84 -12.14
CA MET A 211 -7.88 19.34 -12.65
C MET A 211 -8.15 20.77 -12.19
N TYR A 212 -8.00 21.04 -10.89
CA TYR A 212 -8.24 22.40 -10.36
C TYR A 212 -7.28 23.41 -10.98
N GLY A 213 -6.00 23.07 -11.14
CA GLY A 213 -5.03 23.92 -11.83
C GLY A 213 -5.44 24.24 -13.28
N PHE A 214 -5.92 23.23 -14.02
CA PHE A 214 -6.38 23.43 -15.39
C PHE A 214 -7.63 24.31 -15.50
N LEU A 215 -8.63 24.08 -14.65
CA LEU A 215 -9.84 24.91 -14.60
C LEU A 215 -9.51 26.36 -14.23
N LEU A 216 -8.61 26.54 -13.26
CA LEU A 216 -8.14 27.87 -12.86
C LEU A 216 -7.42 28.59 -14.00
N GLN A 217 -6.56 27.88 -14.74
CA GLN A 217 -5.86 28.44 -15.89
C GLN A 217 -6.85 28.98 -16.93
N LYS A 218 -7.89 28.20 -17.23
CA LYS A 218 -8.95 28.61 -18.17
C LYS A 218 -9.73 29.82 -17.69
N ALA A 219 -9.94 29.95 -16.38
CA ALA A 219 -10.58 31.13 -15.79
C ALA A 219 -9.65 32.37 -15.76
N GLY A 220 -8.35 32.19 -16.04
CA GLY A 220 -7.35 33.26 -16.09
C GLY A 220 -6.59 33.49 -14.77
N GLY A 221 -6.57 32.49 -13.88
CA GLY A 221 -5.81 32.54 -12.63
C GLY A 221 -4.30 32.47 -12.81
N ALA A 222 -3.56 32.92 -11.80
CA ALA A 222 -2.10 33.07 -11.88
C ALA A 222 -1.32 32.01 -11.09
N GLY A 223 -1.92 31.42 -10.05
CA GLY A 223 -1.28 30.40 -9.22
C GLY A 223 -2.28 29.52 -8.49
N ILE A 224 -1.87 28.33 -8.05
CA ILE A 224 -2.70 27.46 -7.19
C ILE A 224 -1.88 26.81 -6.07
N VAL A 225 -2.44 26.82 -4.86
CA VAL A 225 -1.94 26.04 -3.72
C VAL A 225 -3.03 25.08 -3.33
N VAL A 226 -2.78 23.78 -3.45
CA VAL A 226 -3.71 22.76 -2.97
C VAL A 226 -3.21 22.25 -1.63
N VAL A 227 -4.05 22.37 -0.60
CA VAL A 227 -3.70 21.99 0.76
C VAL A 227 -4.35 20.66 1.09
N GLU A 228 -3.56 19.69 1.55
CA GLU A 228 -4.10 18.47 2.14
C GLU A 228 -4.86 18.84 3.42
N ASN A 229 -6.19 18.81 3.37
CA ASN A 229 -7.02 19.34 4.44
C ASN A 229 -7.29 18.34 5.58
N LYS A 230 -6.83 17.08 5.45
CA LYS A 230 -6.98 16.08 6.50
C LYS A 230 -5.71 16.01 7.33
N GLU A 231 -5.87 16.06 8.66
CA GLU A 231 -4.77 16.04 9.63
C GLU A 231 -3.79 14.87 9.41
N TRP A 232 -4.33 13.74 8.98
CA TRP A 232 -3.61 12.50 8.68
C TRP A 232 -2.86 12.46 7.35
N TYR A 233 -2.81 13.54 6.59
CA TYR A 233 -1.86 13.64 5.49
C TYR A 233 -0.53 14.23 5.96
N ARG A 234 -0.48 14.97 7.10
CA ARG A 234 0.75 15.59 7.66
C ARG A 234 1.66 16.13 6.53
N ASP A 235 2.91 15.69 6.47
CA ASP A 235 3.86 16.09 5.42
C ASP A 235 3.82 15.19 4.16
N SER A 236 2.98 14.14 4.16
CA SER A 236 2.79 13.26 3.01
C SER A 236 1.98 13.95 1.92
N THR A 237 2.66 14.36 0.86
CA THR A 237 2.04 15.00 -0.30
C THR A 237 2.30 14.20 -1.58
N SER A 238 1.27 14.12 -2.44
CA SER A 238 1.43 13.67 -3.82
C SER A 238 1.70 14.87 -4.71
N ALA A 239 2.75 14.80 -5.51
CA ALA A 239 3.10 15.86 -6.44
C ALA A 239 2.17 15.81 -7.65
N SER A 240 1.72 16.98 -8.12
CA SER A 240 0.76 17.07 -9.23
C SER A 240 1.33 17.87 -10.40
N PRO A 241 1.06 17.45 -11.65
CA PRO A 241 1.53 18.15 -12.85
C PRO A 241 0.63 19.33 -13.18
N PHE A 242 0.75 20.44 -12.45
CA PHE A 242 -0.06 21.63 -12.70
C PHE A 242 0.20 22.26 -14.10
N THR A 243 -0.80 22.96 -14.65
CA THR A 243 -0.69 23.73 -15.90
C THR A 243 -0.26 25.18 -15.69
N LEU A 244 -0.31 25.67 -14.46
CA LEU A 244 0.09 27.00 -14.02
C LEU A 244 0.93 26.87 -12.73
N PRO A 245 1.64 27.91 -12.28
CA PRO A 245 2.43 27.86 -11.04
C PRO A 245 1.62 27.31 -9.87
N GLY A 246 2.01 26.16 -9.34
CA GLY A 246 1.30 25.60 -8.20
C GLY A 246 2.02 24.48 -7.51
N LEU A 247 1.54 24.15 -6.32
CA LEU A 247 2.08 23.10 -5.46
C LEU A 247 1.00 22.49 -4.59
N THR A 248 1.30 21.31 -4.08
CA THR A 248 0.56 20.68 -2.99
C THR A 248 1.29 20.91 -1.68
N LEU A 249 0.58 21.38 -0.64
CA LEU A 249 1.09 21.47 0.75
C LEU A 249 0.54 20.33 1.59
N GLY A 250 1.39 19.84 2.49
CA GLY A 250 0.95 18.97 3.58
C GLY A 250 0.09 19.74 4.58
N PHE A 251 -0.61 19.00 5.45
CA PHE A 251 -1.53 19.54 6.44
C PHE A 251 -0.86 20.58 7.34
N ASP A 252 0.31 20.27 7.93
CA ASP A 252 0.97 21.15 8.90
C ASP A 252 1.41 22.49 8.26
N SER A 253 1.91 22.45 7.02
CA SER A 253 2.19 23.67 6.24
C SER A 253 0.92 24.40 5.82
N GLY A 254 -0.15 23.65 5.53
CA GLY A 254 -1.48 24.16 5.26
C GLY A 254 -2.10 24.94 6.42
N GLU A 255 -1.95 24.47 7.65
CA GLU A 255 -2.40 25.17 8.86
C GLU A 255 -1.64 26.49 9.05
N ARG A 256 -0.32 26.50 8.79
CA ARG A 256 0.48 27.74 8.83
C ARG A 256 0.04 28.73 7.76
N LEU A 257 -0.26 28.26 6.55
CA LEU A 257 -0.81 29.09 5.48
C LEU A 257 -2.17 29.67 5.87
N ARG A 258 -3.06 28.85 6.46
CA ARG A 258 -4.37 29.29 6.93
C ARG A 258 -4.26 30.35 8.02
N ALA A 259 -3.39 30.16 8.99
CA ALA A 259 -3.13 31.13 10.05
C ALA A 259 -2.64 32.47 9.46
N TYR A 260 -1.72 32.43 8.50
CA TYR A 260 -1.23 33.63 7.81
C TYR A 260 -2.34 34.36 7.05
N MET A 261 -3.14 33.64 6.26
CA MET A 261 -4.24 34.25 5.50
C MET A 261 -5.31 34.85 6.39
N ALA A 262 -5.51 34.33 7.60
CA ALA A 262 -6.43 34.89 8.58
C ALA A 262 -5.86 36.12 9.33
N SER A 263 -4.54 36.25 9.42
CA SER A 263 -3.88 37.37 10.11
C SER A 263 -3.69 38.60 9.24
N GLU A 264 -3.79 38.48 7.92
CA GLU A 264 -3.52 39.58 6.98
C GLU A 264 -4.74 40.02 6.19
N THR A 265 -4.85 41.33 5.95
CA THR A 265 -5.95 41.90 5.15
C THR A 265 -5.81 41.65 3.66
N ASN A 266 -4.57 41.59 3.15
CA ASN A 266 -4.24 41.29 1.77
C ASN A 266 -3.08 40.28 1.75
N PRO A 267 -3.34 39.00 2.08
CA PRO A 267 -2.29 38.00 2.12
C PRO A 267 -1.71 37.79 0.72
N VAL A 268 -0.39 37.73 0.61
CA VAL A 268 0.31 37.53 -0.66
C VAL A 268 1.32 36.39 -0.54
N ALA A 269 1.62 35.74 -1.66
CA ALA A 269 2.71 34.77 -1.73
C ALA A 269 3.35 34.74 -3.12
N SER A 270 4.54 34.15 -3.18
CA SER A 270 5.26 33.85 -4.42
C SER A 270 5.81 32.43 -4.39
N PHE A 271 5.91 31.82 -5.57
CA PHE A 271 6.50 30.49 -5.74
C PHE A 271 7.98 30.59 -6.09
N SER A 272 8.78 29.66 -5.60
CA SER A 272 10.13 29.38 -6.08
C SER A 272 10.26 27.90 -6.40
N PHE A 273 10.42 27.59 -7.68
CA PHE A 273 10.49 26.22 -8.21
C PHE A 273 11.93 25.79 -8.36
N ILE A 274 12.27 24.66 -7.75
CA ILE A 274 13.59 24.03 -7.95
C ILE A 274 13.61 23.26 -9.29
N SER A 275 12.44 22.86 -9.80
CA SER A 275 12.23 22.24 -11.13
C SER A 275 13.07 21.00 -11.41
N LYS A 276 13.49 20.32 -10.34
CA LYS A 276 14.34 19.13 -10.39
C LYS A 276 13.95 18.13 -9.31
N THR A 277 14.38 16.90 -9.49
CA THR A 277 14.26 15.85 -8.48
C THR A 277 15.34 15.97 -7.43
N ILE A 278 14.94 15.84 -6.17
CA ILE A 278 15.86 15.72 -5.03
C ILE A 278 15.71 14.33 -4.43
N ILE A 279 16.83 13.69 -4.09
CA ILE A 279 16.90 12.36 -3.46
C ILE A 279 17.62 12.47 -2.10
N GLN A 280 17.44 11.47 -1.24
CA GLN A 280 18.10 11.34 0.07
C GLN A 280 17.80 12.44 1.10
N GLN A 281 16.86 13.36 0.83
CA GLN A 281 16.46 14.39 1.79
C GLN A 281 15.21 14.00 2.58
N ASN A 282 14.27 13.27 1.95
CA ASN A 282 13.05 12.84 2.62
C ASN A 282 13.31 11.69 3.59
N GLN A 283 12.63 11.71 4.73
CA GLN A 283 12.61 10.56 5.64
C GLN A 283 11.75 9.47 5.02
N ALA A 284 12.34 8.29 4.78
CA ALA A 284 11.66 7.24 4.03
C ALA A 284 12.14 5.81 4.36
N PRO A 285 11.24 4.82 4.30
CA PRO A 285 9.82 4.97 4.05
C PRO A 285 9.10 5.44 5.30
N MET A 286 8.01 6.17 5.05
CA MET A 286 6.91 6.39 5.98
C MET A 286 5.67 5.79 5.32
N VAL A 287 4.73 5.25 6.09
CA VAL A 287 3.47 4.78 5.52
C VAL A 287 2.69 6.00 5.01
N ALA A 288 2.22 5.95 3.76
CA ALA A 288 1.47 7.04 3.16
C ALA A 288 0.13 7.24 3.89
N GLY A 289 -0.31 8.50 4.07
CA GLY A 289 -1.54 8.83 4.79
C GLY A 289 -2.79 8.15 4.22
N PHE A 290 -2.88 8.07 2.89
CA PHE A 290 -3.98 7.41 2.17
C PHE A 290 -3.95 5.88 2.23
N SER A 291 -2.82 5.24 2.55
CA SER A 291 -2.74 3.77 2.49
C SER A 291 -3.77 3.18 3.46
N SER A 292 -4.63 2.26 3.05
CA SER A 292 -5.62 1.65 3.96
C SER A 292 -4.95 0.87 5.11
N ARG A 293 -5.62 0.84 6.27
CA ARG A 293 -5.09 0.27 7.54
C ARG A 293 -5.89 -0.97 7.90
N GLY A 294 -5.25 -1.90 8.59
CA GLY A 294 -5.97 -2.93 9.34
C GLY A 294 -6.88 -2.35 10.43
N PRO A 295 -7.59 -3.21 11.18
CA PRO A 295 -7.51 -4.67 11.09
C PRO A 295 -8.20 -5.22 9.84
N ASN A 296 -8.02 -6.52 9.62
CA ASN A 296 -8.84 -7.26 8.67
C ASN A 296 -10.31 -7.24 9.16
N PRO A 297 -11.22 -6.62 8.41
CA PRO A 297 -12.62 -6.48 8.79
C PRO A 297 -13.40 -7.80 8.76
N ALA A 298 -13.00 -8.77 7.92
CA ALA A 298 -13.66 -10.06 7.80
C ALA A 298 -13.20 -11.05 8.90
N VAL A 299 -11.91 -11.03 9.24
CA VAL A 299 -11.31 -11.93 10.26
C VAL A 299 -10.23 -11.19 11.05
N ALA A 300 -10.58 -10.70 12.25
CA ALA A 300 -9.68 -9.91 13.09
C ALA A 300 -8.39 -10.66 13.50
N GLU A 301 -8.46 -11.99 13.59
CA GLU A 301 -7.35 -12.91 13.86
C GLU A 301 -6.35 -13.08 12.69
N LEU A 302 -6.51 -12.32 11.60
CA LEU A 302 -5.57 -12.26 10.49
C LEU A 302 -5.06 -10.83 10.31
N LEU A 303 -3.76 -10.61 10.58
CA LEU A 303 -3.14 -9.29 10.46
C LEU A 303 -3.07 -8.85 8.99
N LYS A 304 -3.49 -7.61 8.72
CA LYS A 304 -3.37 -6.94 7.42
C LYS A 304 -3.07 -5.44 7.59
N PRO A 305 -2.43 -4.76 6.60
CA PRO A 305 -1.85 -5.33 5.38
C PRO A 305 -0.66 -6.25 5.70
N ASP A 306 -0.15 -6.99 4.71
CA ASP A 306 0.97 -7.90 4.92
C ASP A 306 2.31 -7.18 4.95
N ILE A 307 2.47 -6.18 4.07
CA ILE A 307 3.73 -5.49 3.82
C ILE A 307 3.47 -4.13 3.18
N ILE A 308 4.45 -3.22 3.20
CA ILE A 308 4.45 -2.00 2.40
C ILE A 308 5.56 -2.00 1.35
N ALA A 309 5.32 -1.28 0.25
CA ALA A 309 6.29 -1.07 -0.83
C ALA A 309 6.21 0.39 -1.33
N PRO A 310 7.17 0.86 -2.15
CA PRO A 310 7.15 2.22 -2.68
C PRO A 310 5.84 2.49 -3.44
N GLY A 311 5.06 3.45 -2.96
CA GLY A 311 3.72 3.74 -3.48
C GLY A 311 3.40 5.22 -3.62
N VAL A 312 4.36 6.12 -3.37
CA VAL A 312 4.16 7.57 -3.46
C VAL A 312 5.07 8.12 -4.53
N ASN A 313 4.51 8.93 -5.44
CA ASN A 313 5.26 9.65 -6.46
C ASN A 313 6.10 8.71 -7.35
N ILE A 314 5.52 7.62 -7.85
CA ILE A 314 6.19 6.60 -8.67
C ILE A 314 6.17 6.98 -10.15
N LEU A 315 7.34 7.12 -10.76
CA LEU A 315 7.52 7.24 -12.21
C LEU A 315 7.40 5.84 -12.86
N ALA A 316 6.48 5.68 -13.81
CA ALA A 316 6.43 4.51 -14.69
C ALA A 316 5.83 4.87 -16.05
N GLY A 317 5.81 3.91 -16.98
CA GLY A 317 5.29 4.11 -18.33
C GLY A 317 3.81 4.49 -18.32
N TRP A 318 3.40 5.33 -19.26
CA TRP A 318 2.04 5.84 -19.35
C TRP A 318 1.51 5.69 -20.78
N SER A 319 0.23 5.33 -20.91
CA SER A 319 -0.38 5.21 -22.24
C SER A 319 -0.51 6.58 -22.88
N ARG A 320 0.06 6.78 -24.08
CA ARG A 320 -0.19 8.00 -24.85
C ARG A 320 -1.65 8.18 -25.20
N ASP A 321 -2.45 7.11 -25.24
CA ASP A 321 -3.90 7.16 -25.47
C ASP A 321 -4.69 7.66 -24.26
N ALA A 322 -4.03 7.79 -23.10
CA ALA A 322 -4.55 8.38 -21.88
C ALA A 322 -3.89 9.75 -21.63
N PRO A 323 -4.42 10.85 -22.21
CA PRO A 323 -3.91 12.18 -21.91
C PRO A 323 -4.09 12.50 -20.42
N LEU A 324 -3.22 13.35 -19.88
CA LEU A 324 -3.46 14.03 -18.61
C LEU A 324 -4.75 14.87 -18.70
N TYR A 325 -5.27 15.32 -17.57
CA TYR A 325 -6.56 16.04 -17.52
C TYR A 325 -6.62 17.24 -18.47
N ASP A 326 -5.51 17.93 -18.66
CA ASP A 326 -5.37 19.10 -19.54
C ASP A 326 -5.11 18.79 -21.02
N GLY A 327 -5.09 17.50 -21.40
CA GLY A 327 -4.84 17.05 -22.77
C GLY A 327 -3.38 16.76 -23.11
N ARG A 328 -2.40 17.09 -22.23
CA ARG A 328 -0.99 16.75 -22.46
C ARG A 328 -0.82 15.23 -22.51
N ARG A 329 0.03 14.75 -23.42
CA ARG A 329 0.37 13.33 -23.56
C ARG A 329 1.82 13.11 -23.16
N VAL A 330 2.05 12.10 -22.33
CA VAL A 330 3.36 11.77 -21.76
C VAL A 330 3.62 10.27 -21.93
N ASP A 331 4.88 9.90 -22.09
CA ASP A 331 5.31 8.49 -22.16
C ASP A 331 5.52 7.88 -20.77
N TYR A 332 5.75 8.73 -19.77
CA TYR A 332 5.93 8.37 -18.38
C TYR A 332 5.15 9.34 -17.50
N ASN A 333 4.57 8.82 -16.43
CA ASN A 333 3.80 9.62 -15.48
C ASN A 333 4.20 9.30 -14.04
N ILE A 334 3.99 10.26 -13.15
CA ILE A 334 4.29 10.16 -11.72
C ILE A 334 2.97 10.16 -10.96
N ILE A 335 2.62 9.03 -10.33
CA ILE A 335 1.38 8.89 -9.57
C ILE A 335 1.64 8.23 -8.21
N SER A 336 0.65 8.30 -7.32
CA SER A 336 0.68 7.71 -5.98
C SER A 336 -0.50 6.75 -5.77
N GLY A 337 -0.32 5.74 -4.93
CA GLY A 337 -1.36 4.79 -4.55
C GLY A 337 -0.79 3.44 -4.09
N THR A 338 -1.58 2.69 -3.32
CA THR A 338 -1.33 1.26 -3.08
C THR A 338 -1.37 0.45 -4.38
N SER A 339 -2.09 0.94 -5.39
CA SER A 339 -2.07 0.43 -6.76
C SER A 339 -0.68 0.44 -7.40
N VAL A 340 0.19 1.40 -7.07
CA VAL A 340 1.57 1.44 -7.60
C VAL A 340 2.59 0.80 -6.65
N ALA A 341 2.23 0.55 -5.40
CA ALA A 341 3.00 -0.28 -4.47
C ALA A 341 2.88 -1.78 -4.79
N CYS A 342 1.66 -2.25 -5.07
CA CYS A 342 1.35 -3.63 -5.45
C CYS A 342 2.30 -4.24 -6.52
N PRO A 343 2.51 -3.61 -7.69
CA PRO A 343 3.36 -4.16 -8.75
C PRO A 343 4.84 -4.30 -8.36
N HIS A 344 5.35 -3.52 -7.41
CA HIS A 344 6.71 -3.73 -6.89
C HIS A 344 6.80 -5.10 -6.20
N VAL A 345 5.84 -5.44 -5.34
CA VAL A 345 5.81 -6.73 -4.64
C VAL A 345 5.61 -7.88 -5.63
N ALA A 346 4.74 -7.71 -6.62
CA ALA A 346 4.56 -8.72 -7.68
C ALA A 346 5.85 -8.97 -8.48
N GLY A 347 6.60 -7.91 -8.81
CA GLY A 347 7.89 -8.06 -9.48
C GLY A 347 8.93 -8.77 -8.61
N ILE A 348 9.00 -8.47 -7.31
CA ILE A 348 9.89 -9.18 -6.38
C ILE A 348 9.48 -10.65 -6.27
N ALA A 349 8.17 -10.94 -6.18
CA ALA A 349 7.66 -12.30 -6.18
C ALA A 349 8.04 -13.07 -7.45
N ALA A 350 8.05 -12.42 -8.62
CA ALA A 350 8.55 -13.03 -9.86
C ALA A 350 10.04 -13.36 -9.81
N LEU A 351 10.87 -12.49 -9.21
CA LEU A 351 12.30 -12.78 -8.98
C LEU A 351 12.51 -13.95 -8.01
N ILE A 352 11.75 -13.98 -6.91
CA ILE A 352 11.77 -15.09 -5.95
C ILE A 352 11.35 -16.40 -6.64
N LYS A 353 10.22 -16.41 -7.37
CA LYS A 353 9.76 -17.60 -8.12
C LYS A 353 10.78 -18.06 -9.15
N LYS A 354 11.50 -17.14 -9.79
CA LYS A 354 12.58 -17.49 -10.74
C LYS A 354 13.75 -18.20 -10.05
N ARG A 355 14.16 -17.75 -8.86
CA ARG A 355 15.22 -18.37 -8.04
C ARG A 355 14.74 -19.69 -7.43
N HIS A 356 13.49 -19.73 -6.98
CA HIS A 356 12.87 -20.79 -6.20
C HIS A 356 11.59 -21.30 -6.88
N LYS A 357 11.76 -22.01 -8.01
CA LYS A 357 10.66 -22.41 -8.90
C LYS A 357 9.54 -23.22 -8.22
N ASN A 358 9.90 -24.00 -7.21
CA ASN A 358 8.98 -24.91 -6.52
C ASN A 358 8.31 -24.27 -5.29
N TRP A 359 8.64 -23.02 -4.95
CA TRP A 359 8.00 -22.37 -3.81
C TRP A 359 6.52 -22.12 -4.08
N THR A 360 5.72 -22.37 -3.05
CA THR A 360 4.30 -22.05 -3.01
C THR A 360 4.11 -20.53 -2.92
N PRO A 361 2.93 -20.01 -3.27
CA PRO A 361 2.60 -18.62 -2.99
C PRO A 361 2.81 -18.21 -1.53
N ALA A 362 2.46 -19.09 -0.58
CA ALA A 362 2.65 -18.86 0.85
C ALA A 362 4.13 -18.72 1.24
N MET A 363 5.02 -19.55 0.69
CA MET A 363 6.47 -19.43 0.92
C MET A 363 7.01 -18.09 0.39
N ILE A 364 6.55 -17.65 -0.79
CA ILE A 364 6.95 -16.34 -1.36
C ILE A 364 6.45 -15.20 -0.47
N ARG A 365 5.18 -15.23 -0.04
CA ARG A 365 4.63 -14.25 0.91
C ARG A 365 5.40 -14.24 2.22
N SER A 366 5.72 -15.42 2.75
CA SER A 366 6.51 -15.56 3.98
C SER A 366 7.87 -14.89 3.82
N ALA A 367 8.61 -15.19 2.75
CA ALA A 367 9.94 -14.62 2.54
C ALA A 367 9.91 -13.09 2.43
N LEU A 368 8.90 -12.54 1.76
CA LEU A 368 8.69 -11.09 1.66
C LEU A 368 8.43 -10.46 3.04
N MET A 369 7.58 -11.09 3.85
CA MET A 369 7.18 -10.55 5.15
C MET A 369 8.28 -10.70 6.20
N THR A 370 8.88 -11.89 6.33
CA THR A 370 9.81 -12.18 7.43
C THR A 370 11.15 -11.45 7.32
N THR A 371 11.47 -10.94 6.13
CA THR A 371 12.69 -10.18 5.83
C THR A 371 12.44 -8.67 5.66
N ALA A 372 11.19 -8.23 5.80
CA ALA A 372 10.82 -6.83 5.66
C ALA A 372 11.56 -5.96 6.71
N ARG A 373 12.00 -4.76 6.30
CA ARG A 373 12.63 -3.82 7.21
C ARG A 373 11.59 -3.02 7.99
N THR A 374 11.85 -2.78 9.25
CA THR A 374 11.02 -1.91 10.11
C THR A 374 11.60 -0.51 10.27
N LEU A 375 12.79 -0.26 9.73
CA LEU A 375 13.51 1.00 9.86
C LEU A 375 13.51 1.81 8.56
N ASN A 376 13.48 3.13 8.71
CA ASN A 376 13.67 4.12 7.67
C ASN A 376 15.16 4.39 7.38
N ASN A 377 15.43 5.23 6.38
CA ASN A 377 16.77 5.64 5.93
C ASN A 377 17.56 6.47 6.96
N ARG A 378 16.98 6.80 8.12
CA ARG A 378 17.64 7.44 9.26
C ARG A 378 17.85 6.45 10.43
N ASN A 379 17.71 5.14 10.18
CA ASN A 379 17.81 4.07 11.19
C ASN A 379 16.84 4.25 12.38
N ARG A 380 15.67 4.84 12.12
CA ARG A 380 14.57 4.95 13.07
C ARG A 380 13.39 4.13 12.57
N ASP A 381 12.44 3.81 13.44
CA ASP A 381 11.24 3.12 13.02
C ASP A 381 10.52 3.83 11.86
N ILE A 382 9.90 3.03 11.00
CA ILE A 382 8.99 3.54 9.97
C ILE A 382 7.88 4.33 10.69
N LEU A 383 7.60 5.52 10.18
CA LEU A 383 6.56 6.38 10.73
C LEU A 383 5.25 6.21 9.94
N ASP A 384 4.13 6.48 10.59
CA ASP A 384 2.82 6.52 9.95
C ASP A 384 2.38 7.98 9.77
N ASN A 385 2.30 8.41 8.50
CA ASN A 385 1.81 9.76 8.18
C ASN A 385 0.31 9.93 8.43
N GLY A 386 -0.43 8.83 8.62
CA GLY A 386 -1.87 8.73 8.74
C GLY A 386 -2.47 8.98 10.13
N VAL A 387 -1.69 9.23 11.18
CA VAL A 387 -2.25 9.15 12.54
C VAL A 387 -2.97 10.44 12.97
N THR A 388 -4.23 10.30 13.40
CA THR A 388 -5.06 11.34 14.01
C THR A 388 -4.68 11.51 15.47
N ASN A 389 -3.59 12.22 15.72
CA ASN A 389 -3.21 12.87 16.98
C ASN A 389 -1.96 13.73 16.66
N ALA A 390 -1.75 14.84 17.37
CA ALA A 390 -0.83 15.94 17.02
C ALA A 390 0.67 15.60 16.77
N SER A 391 1.07 14.34 16.76
CA SER A 391 2.44 13.89 16.50
C SER A 391 2.45 12.64 15.60
N ILE A 392 3.31 12.65 14.58
CA ILE A 392 3.62 11.48 13.75
C ILE A 392 4.05 10.32 14.68
N MET A 393 3.42 9.15 14.53
CA MET A 393 3.71 7.98 15.37
C MET A 393 4.50 6.92 14.60
N VAL A 394 5.10 6.00 15.34
CA VAL A 394 5.68 4.77 14.80
C VAL A 394 4.57 3.97 14.11
N ALA A 395 4.85 3.50 12.89
CA ALA A 395 3.91 2.70 12.15
C ALA A 395 3.68 1.36 12.84
N THR A 396 2.41 1.08 13.12
CA THR A 396 2.00 -0.18 13.70
C THR A 396 1.96 -1.28 12.62
N PRO A 397 1.96 -2.56 13.00
CA PRO A 397 1.64 -3.66 12.10
C PRO A 397 0.29 -3.52 11.37
N LEU A 398 -0.69 -2.75 11.88
CA LEU A 398 -1.94 -2.47 11.15
C LEU A 398 -1.74 -1.45 10.02
N ALA A 399 -0.66 -0.66 10.03
CA ALA A 399 -0.34 0.29 8.98
C ALA A 399 0.73 -0.27 8.02
N ALA A 400 1.77 -0.89 8.56
CA ALA A 400 2.94 -1.32 7.80
C ALA A 400 3.02 -2.85 7.56
N GLY A 401 2.14 -3.64 8.16
CA GLY A 401 2.26 -5.10 8.16
C GLY A 401 3.57 -5.55 8.80
N ALA A 402 4.34 -6.36 8.09
CA ALA A 402 5.68 -6.78 8.51
C ALA A 402 6.75 -5.69 8.36
N GLY A 403 6.48 -4.63 7.58
CA GLY A 403 7.41 -3.54 7.30
C GLY A 403 7.55 -3.28 5.80
N HIS A 404 8.62 -2.59 5.40
CA HIS A 404 8.91 -2.29 4.01
C HIS A 404 9.68 -3.43 3.34
N VAL A 405 9.28 -3.78 2.12
CA VAL A 405 9.90 -4.88 1.36
C VAL A 405 11.42 -4.73 1.17
N ARG A 406 12.13 -5.86 1.21
CA ARG A 406 13.59 -6.01 1.04
C ARG A 406 13.89 -7.15 0.04
N PRO A 407 14.01 -6.84 -1.26
CA PRO A 407 14.21 -7.87 -2.30
C PRO A 407 15.47 -8.71 -2.09
N ASP A 408 16.53 -8.07 -1.59
CA ASP A 408 17.84 -8.68 -1.37
C ASP A 408 17.80 -9.82 -0.34
N LEU A 409 17.09 -9.60 0.78
CA LEU A 409 16.95 -10.59 1.85
C LEU A 409 15.83 -11.60 1.56
N ALA A 410 14.75 -11.19 0.88
CA ALA A 410 13.63 -12.09 0.57
C ALA A 410 14.00 -13.24 -0.40
N LEU A 411 15.13 -13.14 -1.10
CA LEU A 411 15.67 -14.22 -1.94
C LEU A 411 16.29 -15.36 -1.13
N ASP A 412 16.72 -15.10 0.11
CA ASP A 412 17.27 -16.11 1.02
C ASP A 412 16.83 -15.79 2.47
N PRO A 413 15.58 -16.13 2.82
CA PRO A 413 14.98 -15.74 4.10
C PRO A 413 15.38 -16.66 5.25
N GLY A 414 16.15 -17.73 5.02
CA GLY A 414 16.44 -18.76 6.02
C GLY A 414 15.28 -19.71 6.28
N LEU A 415 14.20 -19.20 6.87
CA LEU A 415 12.97 -19.94 7.16
C LEU A 415 11.76 -19.33 6.45
N VAL A 416 10.80 -20.19 6.10
CA VAL A 416 9.48 -19.78 5.60
C VAL A 416 8.33 -20.50 6.31
N TYR A 417 7.20 -19.82 6.42
CA TYR A 417 5.91 -20.36 6.86
C TYR A 417 5.09 -20.73 5.62
N ASP A 418 5.08 -22.02 5.31
CA ASP A 418 4.36 -22.58 4.16
C ASP A 418 2.90 -22.91 4.50
N ALA A 419 2.00 -22.78 3.53
CA ALA A 419 0.59 -23.12 3.65
C ALA A 419 0.04 -23.52 2.27
N GLY A 420 -0.84 -24.50 2.22
CA GLY A 420 -1.46 -24.99 0.99
C GLY A 420 -2.98 -24.97 1.01
N GLU A 421 -3.59 -25.48 -0.06
CA GLU A 421 -5.06 -25.57 -0.23
C GLU A 421 -5.76 -26.15 1.01
N SER A 422 -5.23 -27.25 1.57
CA SER A 422 -5.81 -27.87 2.76
C SER A 422 -5.81 -26.95 3.98
N ASP A 423 -4.74 -26.19 4.19
CA ASP A 423 -4.63 -25.31 5.36
C ASP A 423 -5.60 -24.13 5.28
N TYR A 424 -5.84 -23.59 4.07
CA TYR A 424 -6.86 -22.57 3.88
C TYR A 424 -8.29 -23.12 3.97
N ILE A 425 -8.52 -24.36 3.52
CA ILE A 425 -9.82 -25.03 3.74
C ILE A 425 -10.08 -25.19 5.24
N ASP A 426 -9.10 -25.66 5.99
CA ASP A 426 -9.22 -25.84 7.44
C ASP A 426 -9.38 -24.52 8.18
N PHE A 427 -8.74 -23.45 7.68
CA PHE A 427 -8.98 -22.08 8.13
C PHE A 427 -10.44 -21.66 7.88
N MET A 428 -10.96 -21.82 6.66
CA MET A 428 -12.35 -21.43 6.36
C MET A 428 -13.36 -22.27 7.15
N CYS A 429 -13.03 -23.53 7.46
CA CYS A 429 -13.80 -24.38 8.35
C CYS A 429 -13.89 -23.85 9.80
N THR A 430 -13.01 -22.93 10.21
CA THR A 430 -13.13 -22.23 11.50
C THR A 430 -14.08 -21.02 11.47
N LEU A 431 -14.52 -20.58 10.28
CA LEU A 431 -15.34 -19.37 10.09
C LEU A 431 -16.85 -19.65 10.10
N ASN A 432 -17.27 -20.85 10.51
CA ASN A 432 -18.67 -21.30 10.51
C ASN A 432 -19.36 -21.23 9.14
N TYR A 433 -18.60 -21.35 8.05
CA TYR A 433 -19.18 -21.44 6.70
C TYR A 433 -19.88 -22.79 6.50
N THR A 434 -21.03 -22.76 5.84
CA THR A 434 -21.75 -23.98 5.43
C THR A 434 -21.02 -24.68 4.28
N SER A 435 -21.24 -26.00 4.11
CA SER A 435 -20.72 -26.71 2.93
C SER A 435 -21.19 -26.10 1.60
N LYS A 436 -22.37 -25.47 1.56
CA LYS A 436 -22.86 -24.78 0.35
C LYS A 436 -22.02 -23.55 0.03
N GLN A 437 -21.66 -22.76 1.04
CA GLN A 437 -20.79 -21.59 0.87
C GLN A 437 -19.37 -22.01 0.50
N LEU A 438 -18.80 -23.01 1.15
CA LEU A 438 -17.45 -23.50 0.84
C LEU A 438 -17.33 -24.10 -0.57
N ARG A 439 -18.42 -24.61 -1.15
CA ARG A 439 -18.44 -25.04 -2.56
C ARG A 439 -18.23 -23.92 -3.57
N LEU A 440 -18.48 -22.67 -3.19
CA LEU A 440 -18.16 -21.52 -4.05
C LEU A 440 -16.65 -21.34 -4.21
N LEU A 441 -15.87 -21.63 -3.16
CA LEU A 441 -14.41 -21.56 -3.19
C LEU A 441 -13.77 -22.88 -3.67
N VAL A 442 -14.37 -24.01 -3.30
CA VAL A 442 -13.88 -25.37 -3.57
C VAL A 442 -15.04 -26.21 -4.12
N PRO A 443 -15.25 -26.27 -5.44
CA PRO A 443 -16.44 -26.89 -6.03
C PRO A 443 -16.75 -28.32 -5.56
N ASN A 444 -15.71 -29.13 -5.31
CA ASN A 444 -15.85 -30.51 -4.87
C ASN A 444 -15.90 -30.68 -3.34
N PHE A 445 -16.10 -29.61 -2.59
CA PHE A 445 -16.13 -29.65 -1.13
C PHE A 445 -17.33 -30.42 -0.60
N VAL A 446 -17.09 -31.31 0.36
CA VAL A 446 -18.14 -32.14 0.97
C VAL A 446 -18.47 -31.62 2.37
N LYS A 447 -17.50 -31.68 3.28
CA LYS A 447 -17.64 -31.27 4.68
C LYS A 447 -16.27 -30.96 5.28
N CYS A 448 -16.25 -30.16 6.33
CA CYS A 448 -15.07 -29.99 7.16
C CYS A 448 -14.75 -31.30 7.87
N THR A 449 -13.51 -31.76 7.75
CA THR A 449 -13.01 -32.97 8.42
C THR A 449 -11.94 -32.65 9.47
N ARG A 450 -11.23 -31.54 9.27
CA ARG A 450 -10.31 -30.93 10.22
C ARG A 450 -10.69 -29.45 10.39
N THR A 451 -10.34 -28.88 11.53
CA THR A 451 -10.35 -27.45 11.79
C THR A 451 -9.01 -27.07 12.41
N LEU A 452 -8.63 -25.80 12.32
CA LEU A 452 -7.42 -25.31 12.98
C LEU A 452 -7.65 -25.20 14.50
N PRO A 453 -6.87 -25.91 15.33
CA PRO A 453 -6.95 -25.75 16.78
C PRO A 453 -6.70 -24.29 17.16
N GLY A 454 -7.49 -23.71 18.06
CA GLY A 454 -7.36 -22.29 18.40
C GLY A 454 -7.97 -21.31 17.39
N GLY A 455 -8.62 -21.82 16.32
CA GLY A 455 -9.40 -21.02 15.38
C GLY A 455 -8.56 -20.41 14.25
N PRO A 456 -9.09 -19.35 13.59
CA PRO A 456 -8.47 -18.77 12.39
C PRO A 456 -7.05 -18.24 12.61
N ALA A 457 -6.73 -17.76 13.82
CA ALA A 457 -5.40 -17.26 14.21
C ALA A 457 -4.27 -18.29 14.06
N ASN A 458 -4.63 -19.59 14.01
CA ASN A 458 -3.68 -20.69 13.96
C ASN A 458 -3.31 -21.12 12.54
N LEU A 459 -3.77 -20.40 11.51
CA LEU A 459 -3.23 -20.56 10.15
C LEU A 459 -1.71 -20.34 10.20
N ASN A 460 -0.93 -21.12 9.45
CA ASN A 460 0.53 -21.01 9.40
C ASN A 460 0.97 -19.76 8.62
N TYR A 461 0.67 -18.60 9.19
CA TYR A 461 0.88 -17.28 8.61
C TYR A 461 2.12 -16.62 9.23
N PRO A 462 2.92 -15.84 8.46
CA PRO A 462 4.14 -15.19 8.93
C PRO A 462 3.91 -14.00 9.89
N SER A 463 2.72 -13.90 10.49
CA SER A 463 2.36 -12.92 11.52
C SER A 463 1.38 -13.54 12.53
N PHE A 464 1.15 -12.83 13.62
CA PHE A 464 0.18 -13.21 14.65
C PHE A 464 -0.80 -12.06 14.90
N ALA A 465 -2.10 -12.37 14.91
CA ALA A 465 -3.11 -11.48 15.46
C ALA A 465 -3.84 -12.23 16.59
N VAL A 466 -3.68 -11.71 17.81
CA VAL A 466 -4.08 -12.35 19.06
C VAL A 466 -5.23 -11.56 19.64
N VAL A 467 -6.42 -12.17 19.68
CA VAL A 467 -7.63 -11.54 20.20
C VAL A 467 -7.95 -12.07 21.59
N PHE A 468 -7.97 -11.16 22.56
CA PHE A 468 -8.43 -11.36 23.92
C PHE A 468 -9.84 -10.78 24.10
N ASP A 469 -10.65 -11.45 24.93
CA ASP A 469 -11.99 -11.02 25.31
C ASP A 469 -12.30 -11.49 26.73
N ASN A 470 -13.50 -11.18 27.25
CA ASN A 470 -13.93 -11.54 28.60
C ASN A 470 -13.91 -13.05 28.89
N ARG A 471 -13.86 -13.90 27.87
CA ARG A 471 -13.81 -15.37 27.99
C ARG A 471 -12.43 -15.94 27.67
N THR A 472 -11.57 -15.16 27.02
CA THR A 472 -10.31 -15.63 26.47
C THR A 472 -9.18 -14.69 26.82
N ASN A 473 -8.44 -15.03 27.87
CA ASN A 473 -7.23 -14.34 28.30
C ASN A 473 -5.93 -15.06 27.90
N VAL A 474 -6.02 -16.28 27.38
CA VAL A 474 -4.88 -17.07 26.90
C VAL A 474 -5.17 -17.56 25.48
N ARG A 475 -4.19 -17.41 24.59
CA ARG A 475 -4.22 -17.92 23.22
C ARG A 475 -2.94 -18.69 22.94
N THR A 476 -3.08 -19.93 22.50
CA THR A 476 -1.94 -20.79 22.15
C THR A 476 -1.98 -21.05 20.65
N LEU A 477 -0.97 -20.58 19.93
CA LEU A 477 -0.87 -20.68 18.48
C LEU A 477 0.38 -21.45 18.10
N THR A 478 0.27 -22.32 17.10
CA THR A 478 1.36 -23.10 16.54
C THR A 478 1.77 -22.52 15.20
N ARG A 479 3.06 -22.54 14.92
CA ARG A 479 3.61 -22.29 13.59
C ARG A 479 4.55 -23.42 13.22
N THR A 480 4.65 -23.67 11.92
CA THR A 480 5.60 -24.62 11.34
C THR A 480 6.51 -23.88 10.39
N ALA A 481 7.78 -23.79 10.75
CA ALA A 481 8.83 -23.21 9.94
C ALA A 481 9.49 -24.30 9.08
N THR A 482 9.78 -23.97 7.83
CA THR A 482 10.52 -24.81 6.89
C THR A 482 11.86 -24.17 6.60
N LEU A 483 12.97 -24.90 6.77
CA LEU A 483 14.30 -24.43 6.38
C LEU A 483 14.41 -24.40 4.85
N VAL A 484 14.73 -23.23 4.30
CA VAL A 484 14.96 -23.05 2.86
C VAL A 484 16.42 -22.76 2.50
N SER A 485 17.26 -22.49 3.49
CA SER A 485 18.71 -22.45 3.33
C SER A 485 19.26 -23.79 2.84
N GLU A 486 20.36 -23.74 2.10
CA GLU A 486 21.07 -24.93 1.62
C GLU A 486 21.85 -25.64 2.74
N LYS A 487 22.17 -24.93 3.82
CA LYS A 487 22.99 -25.42 4.95
C LYS A 487 22.13 -25.65 6.19
N ALA A 488 22.60 -26.55 7.06
CA ALA A 488 22.06 -26.71 8.39
C ALA A 488 22.19 -25.41 9.20
N GLU A 489 21.15 -25.07 9.97
CA GLU A 489 21.10 -23.85 10.77
C GLU A 489 20.32 -24.08 12.06
N THR A 490 20.76 -23.40 13.12
CA THR A 490 20.11 -23.36 14.42
C THR A 490 19.62 -21.95 14.68
N TYR A 491 18.34 -21.84 15.04
CA TYR A 491 17.68 -20.57 15.31
C TYR A 491 17.31 -20.47 16.78
N ASN A 492 17.64 -19.33 17.39
CA ASN A 492 17.17 -18.96 18.73
C ASN A 492 15.99 -18.00 18.61
N VAL A 493 15.01 -18.12 19.51
CA VAL A 493 13.86 -17.23 19.50
C VAL A 493 14.08 -16.02 20.39
N ALA A 494 13.64 -14.86 19.92
CA ALA A 494 13.40 -13.67 20.73
C ALA A 494 11.96 -13.19 20.54
N ALA A 495 11.39 -12.58 21.59
CA ALA A 495 10.05 -12.03 21.55
C ALA A 495 10.03 -10.66 22.24
N VAL A 496 9.38 -9.70 21.59
CA VAL A 496 9.07 -8.39 22.16
C VAL A 496 7.56 -8.27 22.24
N ALA A 497 7.06 -7.97 23.43
CA ALA A 497 5.64 -7.84 23.72
C ALA A 497 5.42 -6.65 24.66
N PRO A 498 4.21 -6.06 24.67
CA PRO A 498 3.88 -5.02 25.62
C PRO A 498 3.82 -5.56 27.05
N GLU A 499 4.01 -4.69 28.05
CA GLU A 499 4.06 -5.06 29.48
C GLU A 499 2.83 -5.86 29.96
N ARG A 500 1.69 -5.65 29.32
CA ARG A 500 0.41 -6.32 29.63
C ARG A 500 0.23 -7.69 28.97
N VAL A 501 1.25 -8.24 28.30
CA VAL A 501 1.19 -9.56 27.67
C VAL A 501 2.43 -10.37 28.04
N ASN A 502 2.21 -11.58 28.56
CA ASN A 502 3.26 -12.58 28.68
C ASN A 502 3.28 -13.47 27.42
N VAL A 503 4.48 -13.75 26.89
CA VAL A 503 4.69 -14.59 25.70
C VAL A 503 5.64 -15.73 26.05
N ALA A 504 5.15 -16.96 25.96
CA ALA A 504 5.94 -18.16 26.17
C ALA A 504 6.04 -18.97 24.87
N ILE A 505 7.27 -19.31 24.46
CA ILE A 505 7.54 -20.02 23.20
C ILE A 505 8.20 -21.37 23.50
N THR A 506 7.75 -22.43 22.84
CA THR A 506 8.29 -23.78 23.03
C THR A 506 8.36 -24.55 21.70
N PRO A 507 9.52 -25.11 21.32
CA PRO A 507 10.83 -24.93 21.96
C PRO A 507 11.38 -23.50 21.76
N THR A 508 12.41 -23.10 22.51
CA THR A 508 13.11 -21.81 22.33
C THR A 508 14.22 -21.86 21.28
N ILE A 509 14.57 -23.06 20.81
CA ILE A 509 15.59 -23.32 19.80
C ILE A 509 14.99 -24.23 18.74
N LEU A 510 15.23 -23.91 17.47
CA LEU A 510 14.93 -24.78 16.33
C LEU A 510 16.21 -25.17 15.62
N GLU A 511 16.53 -26.46 15.65
CA GLU A 511 17.69 -27.03 14.95
C GLU A 511 17.24 -27.72 13.67
N PHE A 512 17.78 -27.28 12.54
CA PHE A 512 17.54 -27.86 11.23
C PHE A 512 18.84 -28.45 10.68
N THR A 513 18.77 -29.71 10.27
CA THR A 513 19.92 -30.50 9.82
C THR A 513 20.03 -30.57 8.30
N LYS A 514 18.93 -30.34 7.58
CA LYS A 514 18.88 -30.43 6.12
C LYS A 514 17.83 -29.50 5.51
N PRO A 515 18.01 -29.06 4.25
CA PRO A 515 17.02 -28.25 3.54
C PRO A 515 15.64 -28.94 3.50
N ASN A 516 14.59 -28.12 3.54
CA ASN A 516 13.17 -28.53 3.57
C ASN A 516 12.73 -29.28 4.85
N GLU A 517 13.60 -29.40 5.86
CA GLU A 517 13.16 -29.87 7.17
C GLU A 517 12.14 -28.90 7.77
N LYS A 518 11.06 -29.45 8.33
CA LYS A 518 9.98 -28.70 8.97
C LYS A 518 10.06 -28.90 10.48
N LYS A 519 9.98 -27.81 11.24
CA LYS A 519 9.87 -27.84 12.70
C LYS A 519 8.73 -26.95 13.14
N SER A 520 7.97 -27.43 14.11
CA SER A 520 6.87 -26.67 14.70
C SER A 520 7.27 -26.12 16.06
N TYR A 521 6.74 -24.94 16.38
CA TYR A 521 6.81 -24.35 17.70
C TYR A 521 5.44 -23.80 18.09
N THR A 522 5.23 -23.69 19.39
CA THR A 522 4.00 -23.17 19.97
C THR A 522 4.30 -21.88 20.72
N VAL A 523 3.40 -20.91 20.61
CA VAL A 523 3.44 -19.64 21.31
C VAL A 523 2.18 -19.50 22.14
N GLU A 524 2.33 -19.43 23.46
CA GLU A 524 1.28 -19.04 24.38
C GLU A 524 1.36 -17.53 24.62
N PHE A 525 0.27 -16.83 24.29
CA PHE A 525 0.06 -15.42 24.59
C PHE A 525 -0.94 -15.32 25.73
N ARG A 526 -0.55 -14.67 26.83
CA ARG A 526 -1.39 -14.48 28.01
C ARG A 526 -1.57 -13.01 28.30
N SER A 527 -2.82 -12.55 28.27
CA SER A 527 -3.18 -11.21 28.73
C SER A 527 -3.00 -11.12 30.24
N LEU A 528 -2.20 -10.14 30.68
CA LEU A 528 -2.04 -9.75 32.08
C LEU A 528 -2.93 -8.55 32.45
N ALA A 529 -3.63 -7.99 31.46
CA ALA A 529 -4.58 -6.91 31.69
C ALA A 529 -5.78 -7.45 32.49
N GLY A 530 -6.16 -6.74 33.57
CA GLY A 530 -7.22 -7.14 34.50
C GLY A 530 -8.63 -7.08 33.90
N GLY A 531 -9.67 -7.36 34.69
CA GLY A 531 -11.06 -7.52 34.19
C GLY A 531 -11.70 -6.31 33.48
N ASN A 532 -11.13 -5.10 33.60
CA ASN A 532 -11.61 -3.87 32.94
C ASN A 532 -10.55 -3.32 31.97
N VAL A 533 -10.20 -4.06 30.92
CA VAL A 533 -9.27 -3.56 29.89
C VAL A 533 -10.04 -2.67 28.92
N THR A 534 -9.52 -1.47 28.66
CA THR A 534 -10.02 -0.64 27.56
C THR A 534 -9.78 -1.36 26.23
N ALA A 535 -10.83 -1.57 25.42
CA ALA A 535 -10.68 -2.09 24.07
C ALA A 535 -9.63 -1.30 23.29
N GLY A 536 -8.75 -2.02 22.58
CA GLY A 536 -7.64 -1.40 21.88
C GLY A 536 -6.64 -2.41 21.35
N TRP A 537 -5.57 -1.86 20.79
CA TRP A 537 -4.50 -2.61 20.16
C TRP A 537 -3.16 -2.37 20.84
N ASP A 538 -2.30 -3.36 20.75
CA ASP A 538 -0.89 -3.28 21.11
C ASP A 538 -0.06 -4.16 20.20
N PHE A 539 1.25 -3.97 20.19
CA PHE A 539 2.09 -4.57 19.15
C PHE A 539 3.41 -5.12 19.71
N GLY A 540 3.90 -6.14 19.01
CA GLY A 540 5.13 -6.83 19.33
C GLY A 540 5.68 -7.54 18.11
N HIS A 541 6.66 -8.41 18.33
CA HIS A 541 7.17 -9.31 17.31
C HIS A 541 7.84 -10.53 17.92
N ILE A 542 7.98 -11.57 17.11
CA ILE A 542 8.78 -12.75 17.39
C ILE A 542 9.84 -12.84 16.29
N SER A 543 11.09 -13.05 16.66
CA SER A 543 12.19 -13.29 15.72
C SER A 543 12.83 -14.64 15.99
N TRP A 544 13.12 -15.36 14.90
CA TRP A 544 14.03 -16.50 14.90
C TRP A 544 15.36 -16.07 14.29
N GLU A 545 16.44 -16.23 15.03
CA GLU A 545 17.74 -15.67 14.72
C GLU A 545 18.80 -16.77 14.65
N SER A 546 19.48 -16.86 13.50
CA SER A 546 20.69 -17.65 13.31
C SER A 546 21.89 -16.71 13.16
N LYS A 547 23.06 -17.26 12.82
CA LYS A 547 24.24 -16.44 12.50
C LYS A 547 24.08 -15.68 11.17
N GLU A 548 23.24 -16.18 10.27
CA GLU A 548 23.10 -15.69 8.89
C GLU A 548 21.74 -15.02 8.65
N HIS A 549 20.69 -15.48 9.33
CA HIS A 549 19.31 -15.11 9.02
C HIS A 549 18.55 -14.58 10.24
N LEU A 550 17.68 -13.60 9.97
CA LEU A 550 16.70 -13.05 10.89
C LEU A 550 15.31 -13.22 10.28
N VAL A 551 14.46 -14.00 10.94
CA VAL A 551 13.10 -14.31 10.49
C VAL A 551 12.11 -13.67 11.45
N ARG A 552 11.59 -12.50 11.09
CA ARG A 552 10.78 -11.67 11.99
C ARG A 552 9.29 -11.73 11.64
N SER A 553 8.45 -12.03 12.63
CA SER A 553 6.99 -12.03 12.50
C SER A 553 6.36 -10.96 13.41
N PRO A 554 5.60 -9.99 12.87
CA PRO A 554 4.88 -9.03 13.71
C PRO A 554 3.75 -9.71 14.49
N VAL A 555 3.48 -9.18 15.68
CA VAL A 555 2.36 -9.61 16.53
C VAL A 555 1.47 -8.39 16.81
N ALA A 556 0.16 -8.54 16.60
CA ALA A 556 -0.86 -7.59 17.01
C ALA A 556 -1.73 -8.22 18.11
N PHE A 557 -1.92 -7.49 19.20
CA PHE A 557 -2.76 -7.88 20.33
C PHE A 557 -4.02 -7.01 20.34
N GLN A 558 -5.19 -7.62 20.37
CA GLN A 558 -6.47 -6.93 20.49
C GLN A 558 -7.16 -7.31 21.79
N TRP A 559 -7.67 -6.32 22.52
CA TRP A 559 -8.62 -6.54 23.61
C TRP A 559 -10.00 -6.10 23.12
N LYS A 560 -10.98 -7.00 23.17
CA LYS A 560 -12.39 -6.71 22.92
C LYS A 560 -13.11 -6.55 24.26
N ASN A 561 -14.06 -5.61 24.32
CA ASN A 561 -14.95 -5.42 25.47
C ASN A 561 -15.96 -6.55 25.59
#